data_AF-A0A8I1FWY1-F1
#
_entry.id   AF-A0A8I1FWY1-F1
#
_cell.length_a   1.000
_cell.length_b   1.000
_cell.length_c   1.000
_cell.angle_alpha   90.00
_cell.angle_beta   90.00
_cell.angle_gamma   90.00
#
_symmetry.space_group_name_H-M   'P 1'
#
loop_
_entity.id
_entity.type
_entity.pdbx_description
1 polymer ?
#
loop_
_entity_poly.entity_id
_entity_poly.type
_entity_poly.pdbx_seq_one_letter_code
_entity_poly.pdbx_strand_id
1 'polypeptide(L)'
;MNEPNHFRPDQAGNIPFTTEVELLLGGISRAMHPDGTLQFADQDCEPVAVYSPRLDEQALEAFCKQHIERYRLHHEKHEELIRECETPLIEPFWEQAQ
;
A
#
# COMPACT_ATOMS: atom_id res chain seq x y z
N MET A 1 26.40 -9.59 5.62
CA MET A 1 26.59 -8.17 5.97
C MET A 1 25.22 -7.69 6.43
N ASN A 2 25.02 -7.50 7.73
CA ASN A 2 23.78 -6.92 8.25
C ASN A 2 23.95 -5.42 8.21
N GLU A 3 23.21 -4.73 7.35
CA GLU A 3 23.08 -3.29 7.44
C GLU A 3 22.44 -2.97 8.81
N PRO A 4 23.05 -2.08 9.61
CA PRO A 4 22.46 -1.68 10.87
C PRO A 4 21.11 -1.02 10.59
N ASN A 5 20.09 -1.42 11.34
CA ASN A 5 18.73 -0.87 11.28
C ASN A 5 18.81 0.63 11.61
N HIS A 6 19.02 1.47 10.59
CA HIS A 6 19.30 2.89 10.73
C HIS A 6 18.00 3.64 10.51
N PHE A 7 17.48 4.26 11.58
CA PHE A 7 16.34 5.17 11.47
C PHE A 7 16.74 6.35 10.56
N ARG A 8 16.13 6.45 9.38
CA ARG A 8 16.41 7.46 8.34
C ARG A 8 15.26 8.47 8.28
N PRO A 9 15.18 9.43 9.22
CA PRO A 9 14.05 10.38 9.28
C PRO A 9 13.94 11.28 8.04
N ASP A 10 15.05 11.50 7.33
CA ASP A 10 15.09 12.32 6.11
C ASP A 10 14.38 11.66 4.90
N GLN A 11 14.22 10.33 4.94
CA GLN A 11 13.58 9.57 3.86
C GLN A 11 12.05 9.48 4.02
N ALA A 12 11.53 9.77 5.23
CA ALA A 12 10.10 9.73 5.55
C ALA A 12 9.25 10.77 4.77
N GLY A 13 9.89 11.76 4.14
CA GLY A 13 9.22 12.82 3.38
C GLY A 13 9.11 12.58 1.87
N ASN A 14 9.70 11.52 1.31
CA ASN A 14 9.91 11.42 -0.15
C ASN A 14 8.90 10.51 -0.89
N ILE A 15 7.90 9.97 -0.18
CA ILE A 15 6.90 9.04 -0.74
C ILE A 15 5.44 9.43 -0.41
N PRO A 16 5.00 10.66 -0.73
CA PRO A 16 3.67 11.15 -0.37
C PRO A 16 2.52 10.28 -0.88
N PHE A 17 2.64 9.62 -2.04
CA PHE A 17 1.52 8.89 -2.63
C PHE A 17 1.31 7.52 -1.97
N THR A 18 2.36 6.82 -1.57
CA THR A 18 2.22 5.60 -0.76
C THR A 18 1.58 5.91 0.59
N THR A 19 1.98 7.01 1.24
CA THR A 19 1.33 7.47 2.47
C THR A 19 -0.15 7.83 2.25
N GLU A 20 -0.47 8.51 1.15
CA GLU A 20 -1.86 8.83 0.82
C GLU A 20 -2.69 7.55 0.57
N VAL A 21 -2.14 6.57 -0.15
CA VAL A 21 -2.80 5.28 -0.37
C VAL A 21 -3.02 4.51 0.93
N GLU A 22 -2.03 4.49 1.83
CA GLU A 22 -2.16 3.89 3.16
C GLU A 22 -3.36 4.47 3.92
N LEU A 23 -3.51 5.80 3.92
CA LEU A 23 -4.64 6.49 4.55
C LEU A 23 -5.98 6.20 3.86
N LEU A 24 -6.01 6.24 2.53
CA LEU A 24 -7.21 5.95 1.73
C LEU A 24 -7.69 4.50 1.86
N LEU A 25 -6.80 3.59 2.25
CA LEU A 25 -7.14 2.20 2.52
C LEU A 25 -7.55 1.95 3.99
N GLY A 26 -7.56 2.98 4.84
CA GLY A 26 -7.88 2.81 6.26
C GLY A 26 -6.69 2.43 7.14
N GLY A 27 -5.47 2.72 6.71
CA GLY A 27 -4.24 2.39 7.44
C GLY A 27 -3.61 1.05 7.06
N ILE A 28 -4.04 0.43 5.94
CA ILE A 28 -3.46 -0.82 5.46
C ILE A 28 -1.97 -0.61 5.16
N SER A 29 -1.14 -1.35 5.87
CA SER A 29 0.31 -1.22 5.81
C SER A 29 0.91 -1.89 4.56
N ARG A 30 2.17 -1.53 4.27
CA ARG A 30 2.98 -2.18 3.23
C ARG A 30 3.67 -3.41 3.84
N ALA A 31 3.34 -4.59 3.34
CA ALA A 31 4.09 -5.80 3.61
C ALA A 31 5.45 -5.74 2.90
N MET A 32 6.53 -5.94 3.65
CA MET A 32 7.88 -6.10 3.11
C MET A 32 8.15 -7.57 2.83
N HIS A 33 8.53 -7.87 1.60
CA HIS A 33 8.88 -9.23 1.18
C HIS A 33 10.38 -9.51 1.35
N PRO A 34 10.81 -10.78 1.40
CA PRO A 34 12.22 -11.15 1.60
C PRO A 34 13.19 -10.60 0.54
N ASP A 35 12.68 -10.27 -0.64
CA ASP A 35 13.46 -9.71 -1.75
C ASP A 35 13.63 -8.17 -1.66
N GLY A 36 13.10 -7.54 -0.60
CA GLY A 36 13.14 -6.08 -0.40
C GLY A 36 12.01 -5.30 -1.07
N THR A 37 11.20 -5.96 -1.91
CA THR A 37 10.00 -5.40 -2.53
C THR A 37 8.86 -5.23 -1.53
N LEU A 38 8.01 -4.23 -1.77
CA LEU A 38 6.89 -3.81 -0.94
C LEU A 38 5.56 -4.06 -1.65
N GLN A 39 4.50 -4.28 -0.86
CA GLN A 39 3.14 -4.46 -1.37
C GLN A 39 2.12 -4.01 -0.32
N PHE A 40 1.08 -3.28 -0.71
CA PHE A 40 -0.07 -3.06 0.17
C PHE A 40 -0.87 -4.35 0.28
N ALA A 41 -0.90 -4.90 1.48
CA ALA A 41 -1.63 -6.12 1.77
C ALA A 41 -2.07 -6.12 3.23
N ASP A 42 -3.31 -6.56 3.46
CA ASP A 42 -3.79 -6.84 4.80
C ASP A 42 -3.47 -8.30 5.14
N GLN A 43 -2.44 -8.50 5.96
CA GLN A 43 -1.93 -9.82 6.33
C GLN A 43 -2.71 -10.47 7.48
N ASP A 44 -3.59 -9.70 8.13
CA ASP A 44 -4.44 -10.14 9.23
C ASP A 44 -5.72 -10.84 8.74
N CYS A 45 -6.08 -10.70 7.46
CA CYS A 45 -7.18 -11.43 6.83
C CYS A 45 -6.77 -12.75 6.15
N GLU A 46 -7.68 -13.72 6.14
CA GLU A 46 -7.55 -14.97 5.38
C GLU A 46 -8.72 -15.15 4.39
N PRO A 47 -8.49 -15.18 3.06
CA PRO A 47 -7.19 -15.02 2.39
C PRO A 47 -6.65 -13.59 2.49
N VAL A 48 -5.31 -13.45 2.43
CA VAL A 48 -4.62 -12.15 2.46
C VAL A 48 -5.20 -11.23 1.38
N ALA A 49 -5.69 -10.06 1.81
CA ALA A 49 -6.23 -9.08 0.88
C ALA A 49 -5.09 -8.23 0.31
N VAL A 50 -5.05 -8.09 -1.02
CA VAL A 50 -3.95 -7.40 -1.73
C VAL A 50 -4.49 -6.17 -2.44
N TYR A 51 -3.78 -5.04 -2.28
CA TYR A 51 -4.21 -3.72 -2.75
C TYR A 51 -3.21 -3.04 -3.69
N SER A 52 -2.07 -3.67 -3.96
CA SER A 52 -1.09 -3.21 -4.94
C SER A 52 -0.31 -4.37 -5.56
N PRO A 53 0.39 -4.18 -6.69
CA PRO A 53 1.44 -5.10 -7.11
C PRO A 53 2.62 -5.08 -6.11
N ARG A 54 3.45 -6.12 -6.17
CA ARG A 54 4.70 -6.21 -5.42
C ARG A 54 5.80 -5.51 -6.20
N LEU A 55 6.33 -4.41 -5.67
CA LEU A 55 7.27 -3.51 -6.34
C LEU A 55 8.30 -2.95 -5.35
N ASP A 56 9.47 -2.52 -5.82
CA ASP A 56 10.40 -1.75 -4.99
C ASP A 56 9.79 -0.41 -4.55
N GLU A 57 10.31 0.19 -3.48
CA GLU A 57 9.77 1.42 -2.86
C GLU A 57 9.48 2.55 -3.88
N GLN A 58 10.44 2.87 -4.75
CA GLN A 58 10.30 3.92 -5.76
C GLN A 58 9.27 3.57 -6.84
N ALA A 59 9.21 2.29 -7.24
CA ALA A 59 8.26 1.83 -8.24
C ALA A 59 6.84 1.79 -7.68
N LEU A 60 6.69 1.41 -6.41
CA LEU A 60 5.42 1.44 -5.69
C LEU A 60 4.91 2.88 -5.54
N GLU A 61 5.77 3.83 -5.19
CA GLU A 61 5.41 5.25 -5.13
C GLU A 61 4.94 5.79 -6.49
N ALA A 62 5.67 5.50 -7.57
CA ALA A 62 5.27 5.89 -8.91
C ALA A 62 3.96 5.23 -9.34
N PHE A 63 3.71 3.99 -8.92
CA PHE A 63 2.44 3.29 -9.14
C PHE A 63 1.30 3.97 -8.37
N CYS A 64 1.45 4.21 -7.07
CA CYS A 64 0.47 4.91 -6.25
C CYS A 64 0.12 6.28 -6.84
N LYS A 65 1.12 7.04 -7.29
CA LYS A 65 0.91 8.32 -7.97
C LYS A 65 0.09 8.20 -9.25
N GLN A 66 0.38 7.21 -10.10
CA GLN A 66 -0.34 7.00 -11.36
C GLN A 66 -1.79 6.55 -11.17
N HIS A 67 -2.06 5.84 -10.07
CA HIS A 67 -3.36 5.24 -9.80
C HIS A 67 -4.12 5.87 -8.63
N ILE A 68 -3.67 7.01 -8.10
CA ILE A 68 -4.22 7.62 -6.88
C ILE A 68 -5.73 7.83 -6.94
N GLU A 69 -6.25 8.25 -8.09
CA GLU A 69 -7.68 8.47 -8.29
C GLU A 69 -8.51 7.20 -8.12
N ARG A 70 -7.96 6.01 -8.41
CA ARG A 70 -8.66 4.74 -8.17
C ARG A 70 -8.80 4.46 -6.67
N TYR A 71 -7.76 4.75 -5.90
CA TYR A 71 -7.80 4.62 -4.43
C TYR A 71 -8.77 5.62 -3.81
N ARG A 72 -8.81 6.86 -4.31
CA ARG A 72 -9.77 7.87 -3.86
C ARG A 72 -11.21 7.45 -4.14
N LEU A 73 -11.51 6.96 -5.35
CA LEU A 73 -12.84 6.43 -5.69
C LEU A 73 -13.23 5.22 -4.83
N HIS A 74 -12.27 4.33 -4.56
CA HIS A 74 -12.48 3.19 -3.66
C HIS A 74 -12.81 3.64 -2.24
N HIS A 75 -12.04 4.60 -1.72
CA HIS A 75 -12.29 5.18 -0.40
C HIS A 75 -13.65 5.86 -0.34
N GLU A 76 -13.98 6.71 -1.30
CA GLU A 76 -15.26 7.45 -1.32
C GLU A 76 -16.46 6.50 -1.38
N LYS A 77 -16.35 5.39 -2.13
CA LYS A 77 -17.38 4.35 -2.21
C LYS A 77 -17.56 3.58 -0.89
N HIS A 78 -16.53 3.47 -0.06
CA HIS A 78 -16.53 2.64 1.14
C HIS A 78 -16.14 3.41 2.41
N GLU A 79 -16.28 4.74 2.43
CA GLU A 79 -15.82 5.60 3.51
C GLU A 79 -16.39 5.16 4.86
N GLU A 80 -17.68 4.80 4.90
CA GLU A 80 -18.36 4.33 6.10
C GLU A 80 -17.74 3.03 6.64
N LEU A 81 -17.39 2.08 5.76
CA LEU A 81 -16.76 0.82 6.16
C LEU A 81 -15.35 1.05 6.70
N ILE A 82 -14.56 1.88 6.00
CA ILE A 82 -13.20 2.22 6.41
C ILE A 82 -13.20 2.92 7.77
N ARG A 83 -14.18 3.79 8.04
CA ARG A 83 -14.37 4.45 9.34
C ARG A 83 -14.69 3.48 10.47
N GLU A 84 -15.40 2.41 10.19
CA GLU A 84 -15.71 1.33 11.13
C GLU A 84 -14.57 0.30 11.24
N CYS A 85 -13.38 0.63 10.71
CA CYS A 85 -12.19 -0.23 10.68
C CYS A 85 -12.32 -1.50 9.83
N GLU A 86 -13.21 -1.50 8.84
CA GLU A 86 -13.31 -2.59 7.86
C GLU A 86 -12.35 -2.36 6.68
N THR A 87 -11.91 -3.44 6.03
CA THR A 87 -10.93 -3.43 4.93
C THR A 87 -11.56 -3.84 3.59
N PRO A 88 -12.43 -3.01 2.99
CA PRO A 88 -13.14 -3.36 1.76
C PRO A 88 -12.15 -3.67 0.64
N LEU A 89 -12.32 -4.84 -0.01
CA LEU A 89 -11.46 -5.28 -1.10
C LEU A 89 -11.53 -4.32 -2.29
N ILE A 90 -10.38 -3.99 -2.85
CA ILE A 90 -10.29 -3.29 -4.13
C ILE A 90 -10.18 -4.30 -5.27
N GLU A 91 -10.89 -4.07 -6.37
CA GLU A 91 -10.72 -4.91 -7.56
C GLU A 91 -9.30 -4.73 -8.12
N PRO A 92 -8.54 -5.82 -8.35
CA PRO A 92 -7.19 -5.71 -8.89
C PRO A 92 -7.22 -5.03 -10.26
N PHE A 93 -6.54 -3.90 -10.38
CA PHE A 93 -6.39 -3.15 -11.63
C PHE A 93 -4.93 -3.15 -12.14
N TRP A 94 -4.06 -3.84 -11.44
CA TRP A 94 -2.67 -4.09 -11.81
C TRP A 94 -2.53 -5.49 -12.37
N GLU A 95 -1.59 -5.68 -13.29
CA GLU A 95 -1.17 -7.02 -13.69
C GLU A 95 -0.43 -7.64 -12.50
N GLN A 96 -0.79 -8.87 -12.12
CA GLN A 96 -0.02 -9.58 -11.11
C GLN A 96 1.38 -9.80 -11.66
N ALA A 97 2.38 -9.12 -11.08
CA ALA A 97 3.77 -9.40 -11.39
C ALA A 97 4.01 -10.89 -11.09
N GLN A 98 4.21 -11.69 -12.16
CA GLN A 98 4.46 -13.12 -12.09
C GLN A 98 5.80 -13.42 -11.41
#